data_AF-A0A7Y3U8J3-F1
#
_entry.id   AF-A0A7Y3U8J3-F1
#
_cell.length_a   1.000
_cell.length_b   1.000
_cell.length_c   1.000
_cell.angle_alpha   90.00
_cell.angle_beta   90.00
_cell.angle_gamma   90.00
#
_symmetry.space_group_name_H-M   'P 1'
#
loop_
_entity.id
_entity.type
_entity.pdbx_description
1 polymer ?
#
loop_
_entity_poly.entity_id
_entity_poly.type
_entity_poly.pdbx_seq_one_letter_code
_entity_poly.pdbx_strand_id
1 'polypeptide(L)'
;MMAQQKSQIQPDASGLRIGIAVSRYHAWATEPMQEGAVARFVRLGGDESRLTIVPAAGAWELVAAAEQLMAAELVDAVVALGVVIRGETPHFDYICQGVTQGLVELTARKGIPVGYGVLTCDTTEQVKARVGGDIGNKGADAMEAAVLSAVTKRITMAVAAECDTGGSPADPESHDCSPATPVKPHYLDQVAHRRAVRLLALQMLYQIEARHGEDLEDIEESLLQACRDPKGSFPGLWSVSSLDNEDDHKAAIDRAQAAWGVREEADRIASQLAPEWPSNRQPAIDRNIIRLCWHEMNSGAISPKAAVNEAIILAKSFGTDRSAAFVNGVLDRMLKMVLTAADTNDIGTDPPADPAPETGNS
;
A
#
# COMPACT_ATOMS: atom_id res chain seq x y z
N MET A 1 -12.05 -22.00 -7.49
CA MET A 1 -12.70 -21.32 -8.64
C MET A 1 -11.99 -20.04 -9.08
N MET A 2 -11.55 -19.12 -8.19
CA MET A 2 -10.95 -17.85 -8.63
C MET A 2 -9.58 -17.93 -9.33
N ALA A 3 -8.76 -18.95 -9.04
CA ALA A 3 -7.46 -19.13 -9.71
C ALA A 3 -7.56 -19.44 -11.22
N GLN A 4 -8.71 -19.98 -11.68
CA GLN A 4 -8.97 -20.29 -13.11
C GLN A 4 -9.52 -19.10 -13.91
N GLN A 5 -9.97 -18.02 -13.26
CA GLN A 5 -10.59 -16.86 -13.95
C GLN A 5 -9.57 -15.83 -14.45
N LYS A 6 -8.35 -15.80 -13.90
CA LYS A 6 -7.35 -14.76 -14.22
C LYS A 6 -6.95 -14.72 -15.70
N SER A 7 -6.99 -15.86 -16.40
CA SER A 7 -6.67 -15.95 -17.83
C SER A 7 -7.87 -15.63 -18.76
N GLN A 8 -9.08 -15.47 -18.20
CA GLN A 8 -10.31 -15.30 -18.97
C GLN A 8 -10.80 -13.85 -19.06
N ILE A 9 -10.39 -12.97 -18.13
CA ILE A 9 -10.80 -11.57 -18.14
C ILE A 9 -9.93 -10.81 -19.15
N GLN A 10 -10.55 -10.36 -20.23
CA GLN A 10 -9.92 -9.56 -21.29
C GLN A 10 -10.32 -8.09 -21.15
N PRO A 11 -9.46 -7.14 -21.56
CA PRO A 11 -9.86 -5.75 -21.65
C PRO A 11 -10.94 -5.60 -22.74
N ASP A 12 -12.12 -5.12 -22.35
CA ASP A 12 -13.22 -4.77 -23.26
C ASP A 12 -13.77 -3.39 -22.84
N ALA A 13 -13.68 -2.44 -23.76
CA ALA A 13 -14.07 -1.06 -23.55
C ALA A 13 -15.55 -0.80 -23.88
N SER A 14 -16.29 -1.82 -24.35
CA SER A 14 -17.68 -1.70 -24.74
C SER A 14 -18.55 -1.14 -23.62
N GLY A 15 -19.17 0.01 -23.85
CA GLY A 15 -20.04 0.69 -22.88
C GLY A 15 -19.34 1.30 -21.66
N LEU A 16 -18.00 1.32 -21.61
CA LEU A 16 -17.24 2.04 -20.59
C LEU A 16 -17.25 3.54 -20.88
N ARG A 17 -17.22 4.36 -19.83
CA ARG A 17 -16.91 5.79 -19.87
C ARG A 17 -15.54 6.01 -19.26
N ILE A 18 -14.64 6.66 -19.97
CA ILE A 18 -13.26 6.84 -19.51
C ILE A 18 -12.90 8.32 -19.51
N GLY A 19 -12.34 8.80 -18.40
CA GLY A 19 -11.72 10.11 -18.33
C GLY A 19 -10.24 10.04 -18.70
N ILE A 20 -9.71 11.04 -19.42
CA ILE A 20 -8.29 11.16 -19.70
C ILE A 20 -7.81 12.51 -19.17
N ALA A 21 -6.97 12.50 -18.14
CA ALA A 21 -6.25 13.68 -17.69
C ALA A 21 -4.89 13.72 -18.38
N VAL A 22 -4.59 14.80 -19.11
CA VAL A 22 -3.36 14.91 -19.91
C VAL A 22 -2.58 16.19 -19.59
N SER A 23 -1.30 16.05 -19.27
CA SER A 23 -0.41 17.19 -19.05
C SER A 23 -0.11 17.91 -20.37
N ARG A 24 -0.22 19.24 -20.36
CA ARG A 24 0.25 20.10 -21.46
C ARG A 24 1.77 20.26 -21.50
N TYR A 25 2.43 20.06 -20.35
CA TYR A 25 3.88 20.08 -20.31
C TYR A 25 4.45 18.90 -21.10
N HIS A 26 5.44 19.18 -21.96
CA HIS A 26 5.97 18.26 -22.98
C HIS A 26 4.89 17.74 -23.97
N ALA A 27 4.01 18.63 -24.46
CA ALA A 27 2.98 18.32 -25.47
C ALA A 27 3.46 17.44 -26.63
N TRP A 28 4.66 17.70 -27.14
CA TRP A 28 5.29 16.90 -28.20
C TRP A 28 5.36 15.38 -27.89
N ALA A 29 5.33 15.00 -26.62
CA ALA A 29 5.31 13.62 -26.15
C ALA A 29 3.93 13.20 -25.61
N THR A 30 3.24 14.07 -24.88
CA THR A 30 1.93 13.74 -24.27
C THR A 30 0.80 13.65 -25.30
N GLU A 31 0.86 14.40 -26.40
CA GLU A 31 -0.11 14.32 -27.51
C GLU A 31 -0.08 12.94 -28.20
N PRO A 32 1.08 12.41 -28.65
CA PRO A 32 1.16 11.03 -29.14
C PRO A 32 0.71 9.97 -28.12
N MET A 33 0.96 10.19 -26.82
CA MET A 33 0.45 9.29 -25.77
C MET A 33 -1.08 9.33 -25.69
N GLN A 34 -1.68 10.51 -25.76
CA GLN A 34 -3.13 10.66 -25.79
C GLN A 34 -3.74 9.98 -27.02
N GLU A 35 -3.16 10.20 -28.21
CA GLU A 35 -3.59 9.53 -29.44
C GLU A 35 -3.49 8.01 -29.31
N GLY A 36 -2.39 7.51 -28.73
CA GLY A 36 -2.21 6.09 -28.44
C GLY A 36 -3.26 5.53 -27.49
N ALA A 37 -3.61 6.28 -26.45
CA ALA A 37 -4.67 5.92 -25.50
C ALA A 37 -6.04 5.85 -26.18
N VAL A 38 -6.42 6.89 -26.95
CA VAL A 38 -7.68 6.93 -27.70
C VAL A 38 -7.75 5.76 -28.70
N ALA A 39 -6.70 5.56 -29.49
CA ALA A 39 -6.64 4.46 -30.45
C ALA A 39 -6.73 3.08 -29.77
N ARG A 40 -6.14 2.91 -28.58
CA ARG A 40 -6.26 1.66 -27.83
C ARG A 40 -7.68 1.46 -27.31
N PHE A 41 -8.34 2.50 -26.80
CA PHE A 41 -9.72 2.43 -26.35
C PHE A 41 -10.67 1.97 -27.45
N VAL A 42 -10.57 2.57 -28.65
CA VAL A 42 -11.38 2.18 -29.81
C VAL A 42 -11.10 0.73 -30.24
N ARG A 43 -9.81 0.32 -30.29
CA ARG A 43 -9.44 -1.06 -30.60
C ARG A 43 -9.99 -2.09 -29.59
N LEU A 44 -10.28 -1.66 -28.36
CA LEU A 44 -10.88 -2.48 -27.32
C LEU A 44 -12.43 -2.46 -27.37
N GLY A 45 -13.06 -1.84 -28.38
CA GLY A 45 -14.51 -1.78 -28.54
C GLY A 45 -15.17 -0.53 -27.95
N GLY A 46 -14.39 0.44 -27.48
CA GLY A 46 -14.88 1.69 -26.92
C GLY A 46 -15.42 2.66 -27.96
N ASP A 47 -16.45 3.42 -27.60
CA ASP A 47 -17.02 4.52 -28.38
C ASP A 47 -16.37 5.84 -27.95
N GLU A 48 -15.66 6.52 -28.86
CA GLU A 48 -14.94 7.78 -28.58
C GLU A 48 -15.82 8.85 -27.93
N SER A 49 -17.13 8.87 -28.18
CA SER A 49 -18.06 9.82 -27.55
C SER A 49 -18.18 9.64 -26.02
N ARG A 50 -17.70 8.52 -25.49
CA ARG A 50 -17.63 8.21 -24.05
C ARG A 50 -16.29 8.54 -23.42
N LEU A 51 -15.38 9.16 -24.17
CA LEU A 51 -14.15 9.72 -23.64
C LEU A 51 -14.37 11.16 -23.19
N THR A 52 -13.91 11.50 -21.99
CA THR A 52 -13.81 12.88 -21.52
C THR A 52 -12.35 13.22 -21.31
N ILE A 53 -11.81 14.12 -22.13
CA ILE A 53 -10.38 14.51 -22.06
C ILE A 53 -10.28 15.89 -21.40
N VAL A 54 -9.50 15.99 -20.32
CA VAL A 54 -9.25 17.24 -19.59
C VAL A 54 -7.76 17.56 -19.54
N PRO A 55 -7.37 18.82 -19.80
CA PRO A 55 -5.97 19.22 -19.72
C PRO A 55 -5.55 19.52 -18.28
N ALA A 56 -4.32 19.13 -17.94
CA ALA A 56 -3.57 19.57 -16.76
C ALA A 56 -2.40 20.47 -17.19
N ALA A 57 -1.99 21.42 -16.33
CA ALA A 57 -0.87 22.31 -16.65
C ALA A 57 0.46 21.53 -16.74
N GLY A 58 0.75 20.71 -15.72
CA GLY A 58 1.86 19.76 -15.72
C GLY A 58 1.47 18.42 -15.09
N ALA A 59 2.46 17.59 -14.80
CA ALA A 59 2.25 16.29 -14.16
C ALA A 59 1.69 16.40 -12.73
N TRP A 60 2.01 17.47 -12.00
CA TRP A 60 1.50 17.70 -10.65
C TRP A 60 -0.02 17.85 -10.62
N GLU A 61 -0.58 18.66 -11.53
CA GLU A 61 -2.02 18.91 -11.62
C GLU A 61 -2.82 17.70 -12.12
N LEU A 62 -2.18 16.62 -12.58
CA LEU A 62 -2.88 15.40 -13.01
C LEU A 62 -3.73 14.80 -11.89
N VAL A 63 -3.30 14.91 -10.64
CA VAL A 63 -4.05 14.39 -9.48
C VAL A 63 -5.38 15.13 -9.35
N ALA A 64 -5.35 16.46 -9.39
CA ALA A 64 -6.55 17.28 -9.30
C ALA A 64 -7.47 17.11 -10.52
N ALA A 65 -6.90 17.02 -11.73
CA ALA A 65 -7.65 16.79 -12.95
C ALA A 65 -8.33 15.40 -12.94
N ALA A 66 -7.63 14.37 -12.48
CA ALA A 66 -8.20 13.04 -12.31
C ALA A 66 -9.31 13.03 -11.25
N GLU A 67 -9.14 13.74 -10.14
CA GLU A 67 -10.18 13.85 -9.10
C GLU A 67 -11.45 14.52 -9.64
N GLN A 68 -11.31 15.57 -10.45
CA GLN A 68 -12.45 16.24 -11.08
C GLN A 68 -13.21 15.32 -12.03
N LEU A 69 -12.50 14.50 -12.81
CA LEU A 69 -13.13 13.47 -13.66
C LEU A 69 -13.91 12.44 -12.84
N MET A 70 -13.40 12.09 -11.65
CA MET A 70 -14.02 11.12 -10.75
C MET A 70 -15.17 11.69 -9.91
N ALA A 71 -15.18 13.00 -9.63
CA ALA A 71 -16.10 13.62 -8.67
C ALA A 71 -17.58 13.45 -9.00
N ALA A 72 -17.91 13.28 -10.28
CA ALA A 72 -19.29 13.06 -10.72
C ALA A 72 -19.66 11.56 -10.82
N GLU A 73 -18.73 10.64 -10.52
CA GLU A 73 -18.86 9.18 -10.74
C GLU A 73 -19.32 8.80 -12.16
N LEU A 74 -19.07 9.69 -13.12
CA LEU A 74 -19.51 9.52 -14.52
C LEU A 74 -18.55 8.64 -15.33
N VAL A 75 -17.42 8.23 -14.73
CA VAL A 75 -16.37 7.46 -15.40
C VAL A 75 -16.15 6.12 -14.69
N ASP A 76 -15.95 5.07 -15.48
CA ASP A 76 -15.59 3.73 -15.00
C ASP A 76 -14.10 3.62 -14.66
N ALA A 77 -13.26 4.44 -15.31
CA ALA A 77 -11.84 4.60 -15.01
C ALA A 77 -11.33 5.96 -15.49
N VAL A 78 -10.15 6.35 -15.01
CA VAL A 78 -9.40 7.51 -15.50
C VAL A 78 -8.05 7.06 -16.04
N VAL A 79 -7.52 7.73 -17.06
CA VAL A 79 -6.14 7.57 -17.53
C VAL A 79 -5.40 8.88 -17.28
N ALA A 80 -4.29 8.82 -16.55
CA ALA A 80 -3.44 9.98 -16.29
C ALA A 80 -2.21 9.92 -17.19
N LEU A 81 -2.04 10.92 -18.05
CA LEU A 81 -0.97 11.00 -19.05
C LEU A 81 -0.05 12.19 -18.77
N GLY A 82 1.23 11.91 -18.60
CA GLY A 82 2.22 12.96 -18.35
C GLY A 82 3.64 12.52 -18.65
N VAL A 83 4.54 13.48 -18.76
CA VAL A 83 5.97 13.25 -18.93
C VAL A 83 6.72 14.16 -17.98
N VAL A 84 7.66 13.60 -17.24
CA VAL A 84 8.61 14.30 -16.39
C VAL A 84 10.01 13.82 -16.79
N ILE A 85 10.85 14.74 -17.23
CA ILE A 85 12.23 14.46 -17.65
C ILE A 85 13.18 15.03 -16.60
N ARG A 86 14.18 14.24 -16.18
CA ARG A 86 15.13 14.66 -15.14
C ARG A 86 15.88 15.92 -15.59
N GLY A 87 15.84 16.93 -14.72
CA GLY A 87 16.63 18.14 -14.82
C GLY A 87 17.78 18.14 -13.81
N GLU A 88 18.29 19.33 -13.50
CA GLU A 88 19.46 19.50 -12.62
C GLU A 88 19.12 19.49 -11.12
N THR A 89 17.84 19.69 -10.77
CA THR A 89 17.42 19.86 -9.37
C THR A 89 16.60 18.66 -8.88
N PRO A 90 16.47 18.48 -7.55
CA PRO A 90 15.60 17.46 -6.96
C PRO A 90 14.10 17.59 -7.33
N HIS A 91 13.70 18.65 -8.05
CA HIS A 91 12.32 18.86 -8.48
C HIS A 91 11.75 17.65 -9.23
N PHE A 92 12.57 16.96 -10.03
CA PHE A 92 12.17 15.72 -10.71
C PHE A 92 11.62 14.69 -9.72
N ASP A 93 12.37 14.40 -8.65
CA ASP A 93 12.03 13.34 -7.71
C ASP A 93 10.76 13.72 -6.92
N TYR A 94 10.61 14.99 -6.52
CA TYR A 94 9.40 15.47 -5.83
C TYR A 94 8.14 15.44 -6.70
N ILE A 95 8.23 15.85 -7.97
CA ILE A 95 7.09 15.78 -8.88
C ILE A 95 6.70 14.33 -9.16
N CYS A 96 7.67 13.46 -9.45
CA CYS A 96 7.42 12.04 -9.72
C CYS A 96 6.78 11.35 -8.52
N GLN A 97 7.30 11.60 -7.32
CA GLN A 97 6.73 11.05 -6.09
C GLN A 97 5.32 11.60 -5.82
N GLY A 98 5.13 12.92 -5.92
CA GLY A 98 3.85 13.56 -5.66
C GLY A 98 2.74 13.08 -6.58
N VAL A 99 2.99 13.02 -7.90
CA VAL A 99 1.98 12.52 -8.86
C VAL A 99 1.70 11.03 -8.67
N THR A 100 2.73 10.21 -8.45
CA THR A 100 2.56 8.76 -8.25
C THR A 100 1.72 8.49 -7.00
N GLN A 101 2.09 9.10 -5.88
CA GLN A 101 1.39 8.90 -4.61
C GLN A 101 -0.04 9.45 -4.68
N GLY A 102 -0.22 10.65 -5.26
CA GLY A 102 -1.54 11.27 -5.37
C GLY A 102 -2.52 10.45 -6.22
N LEU A 103 -2.07 9.88 -7.34
CA LEU A 103 -2.93 9.02 -8.18
C LEU A 103 -3.25 7.68 -7.51
N VAL A 104 -2.30 7.10 -6.77
CA VAL A 104 -2.53 5.88 -5.98
C VAL A 104 -3.57 6.13 -4.88
N GLU A 105 -3.38 7.20 -4.11
CA GLU A 105 -4.31 7.59 -3.05
C GLU A 105 -5.70 7.88 -3.61
N LEU A 106 -5.77 8.61 -4.73
CA LEU A 106 -7.03 8.93 -5.38
C LEU A 106 -7.77 7.66 -5.82
N THR A 107 -7.07 6.68 -6.39
CA THR A 107 -7.64 5.39 -6.77
C THR A 107 -8.21 4.67 -5.55
N ALA A 108 -7.48 4.62 -4.44
CA ALA A 108 -7.91 3.97 -3.21
C ALA A 108 -9.13 4.67 -2.60
N ARG A 109 -9.12 6.01 -2.55
CA ARG A 109 -10.17 6.83 -1.93
C ARG A 109 -11.48 6.83 -2.73
N LYS A 110 -11.40 6.89 -4.06
CA LYS A 110 -12.59 7.00 -4.93
C LYS A 110 -13.08 5.64 -5.42
N GLY A 111 -12.27 4.58 -5.30
CA GLY A 111 -12.58 3.26 -5.85
C GLY A 111 -12.72 3.23 -7.37
N ILE A 112 -12.28 4.28 -8.08
CA ILE A 112 -12.25 4.35 -9.55
C ILE A 112 -10.80 4.14 -10.00
N PRO A 113 -10.51 3.11 -10.82
CA PRO A 113 -9.14 2.79 -11.22
C PRO A 113 -8.52 3.90 -12.07
N VAL A 114 -7.20 4.11 -11.87
CA VAL A 114 -6.38 5.01 -12.69
C VAL A 114 -5.38 4.22 -13.53
N GLY A 115 -5.45 4.37 -14.84
CA GLY A 115 -4.40 3.97 -15.78
C GLY A 115 -3.20 4.91 -15.67
N TYR A 116 -2.06 4.39 -15.20
CA TYR A 116 -0.85 5.17 -14.98
C TYR A 116 -0.01 5.30 -16.26
N GLY A 117 -0.17 6.42 -16.95
CA GLY A 117 0.59 6.80 -18.14
C GLY A 117 1.50 8.00 -17.90
N VAL A 118 2.14 8.10 -16.73
CA VAL A 118 3.14 9.13 -16.45
C VAL A 118 4.54 8.56 -16.69
N LEU A 119 5.26 9.13 -17.65
CA LEU A 119 6.66 8.79 -17.93
C LEU A 119 7.59 9.59 -17.03
N THR A 120 8.46 8.89 -16.30
CA THR A 120 9.50 9.46 -15.45
C THR A 120 10.84 9.01 -16.01
N CYS A 121 11.48 9.84 -16.82
CA CYS A 121 12.67 9.47 -17.60
C CYS A 121 13.85 10.38 -17.31
N ASP A 122 15.06 9.86 -17.45
CA ASP A 122 16.28 10.65 -17.29
C ASP A 122 16.63 11.42 -18.58
N THR A 123 16.22 10.91 -19.75
CA THR A 123 16.52 11.55 -21.04
C THR A 123 15.33 11.61 -22.00
N THR A 124 15.40 12.55 -22.95
CA THR A 124 14.40 12.72 -24.00
C THR A 124 14.28 11.50 -24.92
N GLU A 125 15.38 10.79 -25.17
CA GLU A 125 15.42 9.57 -26.00
C GLU A 125 14.61 8.45 -25.36
N GLN A 126 14.69 8.31 -24.03
CA GLN A 126 13.88 7.35 -23.29
C GLN A 126 12.39 7.64 -23.40
N VAL A 127 12.00 8.93 -23.45
CA VAL A 127 10.61 9.36 -23.68
C VAL A 127 10.20 9.01 -25.10
N LYS A 128 10.98 9.39 -26.12
CA LYS A 128 10.69 9.11 -27.53
C LYS A 128 10.44 7.62 -27.80
N ALA A 129 11.24 6.74 -27.20
CA ALA A 129 11.08 5.30 -27.34
C ALA A 129 9.72 4.77 -26.80
N ARG A 130 9.04 5.51 -25.92
CA ARG A 130 7.83 5.11 -25.19
C ARG A 130 6.55 5.85 -25.60
N VAL A 131 6.63 6.78 -26.55
CA VAL A 131 5.46 7.57 -27.02
C VAL A 131 5.08 7.22 -28.46
N GLY A 132 5.25 5.95 -28.84
CA GLY A 132 5.08 5.47 -30.22
C GLY A 132 6.38 5.11 -30.93
N GLY A 133 7.50 5.05 -30.20
CA GLY A 133 8.78 4.55 -30.70
C GLY A 133 8.94 3.04 -30.52
N ASP A 134 10.19 2.56 -30.51
CA ASP A 134 10.54 1.13 -30.55
C ASP A 134 9.98 0.26 -29.42
N ILE A 135 9.65 0.86 -28.27
CA ILE A 135 9.15 0.16 -27.07
C ILE A 135 7.62 0.22 -26.98
N GLY A 136 6.97 0.92 -27.91
CA GLY A 136 5.52 1.10 -27.95
C GLY A 136 5.05 2.47 -27.45
N ASN A 137 3.80 2.53 -27.01
CA ASN A 137 3.15 3.77 -26.60
C ASN A 137 2.55 3.61 -25.20
N LYS A 138 3.14 4.32 -24.22
CA LYS A 138 2.76 4.22 -22.82
C LYS A 138 1.33 4.68 -22.54
N GLY A 139 0.79 5.60 -23.35
CA GLY A 139 -0.61 6.01 -23.25
C GLY A 139 -1.58 4.90 -23.66
N ALA A 140 -1.24 4.13 -24.70
CA ALA A 140 -1.97 2.92 -25.08
C ALA A 140 -1.96 1.89 -23.95
N ASP A 141 -0.80 1.59 -23.37
CA ASP A 141 -0.68 0.63 -22.26
C ASP A 141 -1.49 1.08 -21.03
N ALA A 142 -1.46 2.38 -20.72
CA ALA A 142 -2.20 2.95 -19.61
C ALA A 142 -3.72 2.84 -19.82
N MET A 143 -4.20 3.07 -21.05
CA MET A 143 -5.61 2.87 -21.41
C MET A 143 -6.03 1.41 -21.25
N GLU A 144 -5.22 0.48 -21.76
CA GLU A 144 -5.51 -0.95 -21.64
C GLU A 144 -5.61 -1.41 -20.18
N ALA A 145 -4.68 -0.95 -19.34
CA ALA A 145 -4.71 -1.22 -17.91
C ALA A 145 -5.96 -0.62 -17.22
N ALA A 146 -6.36 0.60 -17.60
CA ALA A 146 -7.57 1.24 -17.07
C ALA A 146 -8.84 0.46 -17.45
N VAL A 147 -8.97 0.07 -18.72
CA VAL A 147 -10.10 -0.72 -19.23
C VAL A 147 -10.19 -2.07 -18.53
N LEU A 148 -9.09 -2.82 -18.45
CA LEU A 148 -9.07 -4.11 -17.76
C LEU A 148 -9.49 -3.97 -16.28
N SER A 149 -9.03 -2.90 -15.63
CA SER A 149 -9.36 -2.63 -14.23
C SER A 149 -10.84 -2.28 -14.05
N ALA A 150 -11.42 -1.49 -14.96
CA ALA A 150 -12.84 -1.18 -14.97
C ALA A 150 -13.72 -2.42 -15.19
N VAL A 151 -13.36 -3.29 -16.15
CA VAL A 151 -14.04 -4.56 -16.40
C VAL A 151 -13.98 -5.44 -15.15
N THR A 152 -12.79 -5.57 -14.55
CA THR A 152 -12.59 -6.35 -13.33
C THR A 152 -13.45 -5.84 -12.18
N LYS A 153 -13.50 -4.51 -11.99
CA LYS A 153 -14.39 -3.87 -11.01
C LYS A 153 -15.85 -4.22 -11.25
N ARG A 154 -16.36 -4.08 -12.48
CA ARG A 154 -17.75 -4.41 -12.83
C ARG A 154 -18.09 -5.88 -12.56
N ILE A 155 -17.23 -6.81 -12.96
CA ILE A 155 -17.42 -8.25 -12.70
C ILE A 155 -17.46 -8.51 -11.20
N THR A 156 -16.53 -7.94 -10.44
CA THR A 156 -16.44 -8.15 -8.99
C THR A 156 -17.66 -7.60 -8.27
N MET A 157 -18.16 -6.43 -8.69
CA MET A 157 -19.39 -5.83 -8.15
C MET A 157 -20.63 -6.66 -8.49
N ALA A 158 -20.74 -7.22 -9.69
CA ALA A 158 -21.85 -8.09 -10.08
C ALA A 158 -21.88 -9.38 -9.25
N VAL A 159 -20.72 -10.03 -9.08
CA VAL A 159 -20.59 -11.24 -8.23
C VAL A 159 -20.95 -10.94 -6.78
N ALA A 160 -20.54 -9.79 -6.24
CA ALA A 160 -20.90 -9.38 -4.88
C ALA A 160 -22.42 -9.20 -4.72
N ALA A 161 -23.10 -8.62 -5.72
CA ALA A 161 -24.55 -8.45 -5.69
C ALA A 161 -25.32 -9.79 -5.78
N GLU A 162 -24.85 -10.75 -6.58
CA GLU A 162 -25.46 -12.08 -6.67
C GLU A 162 -25.37 -12.86 -5.35
N CYS A 163 -24.25 -12.77 -4.64
CA CYS A 163 -24.07 -13.38 -3.31
C CYS A 163 -25.04 -12.81 -2.26
N ASP A 164 -25.45 -11.55 -2.39
CA ASP A 164 -26.39 -10.89 -1.47
C ASP A 164 -27.86 -11.33 -1.73
N THR A 165 -28.15 -11.81 -2.93
CA THR A 165 -29.50 -12.27 -3.33
C THR A 165 -29.76 -13.76 -3.12
N GLY A 166 -28.79 -14.52 -2.60
CA GLY A 166 -28.85 -15.98 -2.42
C GLY A 166 -29.65 -16.51 -1.22
N GLY A 167 -30.35 -15.64 -0.47
CA GLY A 167 -31.27 -16.04 0.61
C GLY A 167 -32.70 -16.24 0.09
N SER A 168 -33.25 -17.44 0.27
CA SER A 168 -34.64 -17.80 -0.06
C SER A 168 -35.67 -16.82 0.54
N PRO A 169 -36.79 -16.49 -0.15
CA PRO A 169 -37.85 -15.68 0.43
C PRO A 169 -38.63 -16.53 1.44
N ALA A 170 -38.49 -16.24 2.74
CA ALA A 170 -39.32 -16.79 3.79
C ALA A 170 -39.81 -15.66 4.72
N ASP A 171 -41.14 -15.52 4.73
CA ASP A 171 -42.05 -14.84 5.66
C ASP A 171 -41.90 -13.32 5.95
N PRO A 172 -42.92 -12.49 5.62
CA PRO A 172 -42.90 -11.04 5.87
C PRO A 172 -43.31 -10.64 7.30
N GLU A 173 -43.27 -11.54 8.28
CA GLU A 173 -43.65 -11.23 9.67
C GLU A 173 -42.61 -11.69 10.70
N SER A 174 -41.44 -11.05 10.68
CA SER A 174 -40.61 -10.93 11.88
C SER A 174 -39.73 -9.69 11.79
N HIS A 175 -40.22 -8.57 12.32
CA HIS A 175 -39.35 -7.45 12.70
C HIS A 175 -38.52 -7.89 13.91
N ASP A 176 -37.35 -8.47 13.65
CA ASP A 176 -36.26 -8.50 14.62
C ASP A 176 -35.08 -7.73 14.04
N CYS A 177 -34.93 -6.49 14.52
CA CYS A 177 -33.84 -5.60 14.15
C CYS A 177 -32.60 -5.99 14.96
N SER A 178 -31.96 -7.09 14.56
CA SER A 178 -30.59 -7.39 15.03
C SER A 178 -29.57 -6.65 14.15
N PRO A 179 -28.50 -6.07 14.75
CA PRO A 179 -27.54 -5.25 14.02
C PRO A 179 -26.87 -6.05 12.91
N ALA A 180 -26.78 -5.44 11.72
CA ALA A 180 -26.12 -6.02 10.56
C ALA A 180 -24.74 -6.57 10.94
N THR A 181 -24.52 -7.85 10.64
CA THR A 181 -23.23 -8.51 10.82
C THR A 181 -22.15 -7.72 10.08
N PRO A 182 -21.00 -7.38 10.69
CA PRO A 182 -19.97 -6.59 10.01
C PRO A 182 -19.47 -7.32 8.77
N VAL A 183 -19.59 -6.68 7.61
CA VAL A 183 -18.96 -7.15 6.37
C VAL A 183 -17.46 -7.22 6.59
N LYS A 184 -16.82 -8.37 6.34
CA LYS A 184 -15.37 -8.53 6.52
C LYS A 184 -14.62 -7.52 5.64
N PRO A 185 -13.68 -6.72 6.18
CA PRO A 185 -12.99 -5.69 5.40
C PRO A 185 -12.28 -6.29 4.18
N HIS A 186 -12.32 -5.58 3.05
CA HIS A 186 -11.66 -5.97 1.81
C HIS A 186 -10.15 -6.12 2.03
N TYR A 187 -9.45 -7.02 1.34
CA TYR A 187 -8.01 -7.31 1.59
C TYR A 187 -7.11 -6.06 1.56
N LEU A 188 -7.39 -5.11 0.66
CA LEU A 188 -6.67 -3.84 0.57
C LEU A 188 -6.95 -2.94 1.79
N ASP A 189 -8.18 -2.96 2.30
CA ASP A 189 -8.52 -2.29 3.57
C ASP A 189 -7.76 -2.95 4.71
N GLN A 190 -7.70 -4.29 4.79
CA GLN A 190 -6.92 -5.00 5.81
C GLN A 190 -5.42 -4.66 5.78
N VAL A 191 -4.84 -4.40 4.60
CA VAL A 191 -3.44 -3.96 4.47
C VAL A 191 -3.28 -2.52 4.96
N ALA A 192 -4.15 -1.60 4.52
CA ALA A 192 -4.16 -0.21 4.98
C ALA A 192 -4.36 -0.12 6.50
N HIS A 193 -5.26 -0.96 7.02
CA HIS A 193 -5.61 -1.08 8.41
C HIS A 193 -4.45 -1.55 9.29
N ARG A 194 -3.78 -2.63 8.87
CA ARG A 194 -2.56 -3.12 9.55
C ARG A 194 -1.45 -2.08 9.60
N ARG A 195 -1.34 -1.25 8.55
CA ARG A 195 -0.39 -0.12 8.48
C ARG A 195 -0.79 1.02 9.42
N ALA A 196 -2.07 1.36 9.49
CA ALA A 196 -2.58 2.35 10.42
C ALA A 196 -2.32 1.94 11.88
N VAL A 197 -2.56 0.67 12.23
CA VAL A 197 -2.24 0.12 13.57
C VAL A 197 -0.74 0.22 13.87
N ARG A 198 0.14 -0.08 12.90
CA ARG A 198 1.60 0.09 13.07
C ARG A 198 1.99 1.54 13.31
N LEU A 199 1.38 2.45 12.57
CA LEU A 199 1.65 3.87 12.69
C LEU A 199 1.24 4.40 14.07
N LEU A 200 0.04 4.04 14.54
CA LEU A 200 -0.42 4.38 15.88
C LEU A 200 0.49 3.78 16.96
N ALA A 201 0.92 2.52 16.78
CA ALA A 201 1.87 1.88 17.69
C ALA A 201 3.23 2.61 17.73
N LEU A 202 3.72 3.09 16.59
CA LEU A 202 4.97 3.87 16.52
C LEU A 202 4.82 5.22 17.23
N GLN A 203 3.69 5.91 17.08
CA GLN A 203 3.39 7.17 17.77
C GLN A 203 3.33 6.97 19.28
N MET A 204 2.65 5.91 19.72
CA MET A 204 2.60 5.55 21.13
C MET A 204 4.00 5.23 21.67
N LEU A 205 4.77 4.40 20.97
CA LEU A 205 6.12 4.06 21.37
C LEU A 205 7.03 5.29 21.47
N TYR A 206 6.86 6.27 20.59
CA TYR A 206 7.55 7.56 20.67
C TYR A 206 7.17 8.36 21.92
N GLN A 207 5.88 8.42 22.27
CA GLN A 207 5.43 9.10 23.49
C GLN A 207 5.88 8.37 24.76
N ILE A 208 5.81 7.04 24.79
CA ILE A 208 6.33 6.20 25.88
C ILE A 208 7.81 6.52 26.09
N GLU A 209 8.59 6.56 25.00
CA GLU A 209 10.01 6.87 25.07
C GLU A 209 10.27 8.29 25.58
N ALA A 210 9.53 9.29 25.10
CA ALA A 210 9.67 10.68 25.51
C ALA A 210 9.37 10.88 27.01
N ARG A 211 8.50 10.03 27.59
CA ARG A 211 8.17 10.00 29.02
C ARG A 211 8.95 8.93 29.80
N HIS A 212 9.99 8.33 29.20
CA HIS A 212 10.79 7.28 29.83
C HIS A 212 10.01 6.06 30.36
N GLY A 213 8.82 5.79 29.80
CA GLY A 213 7.95 4.70 30.24
C GLY A 213 7.03 5.03 31.41
N GLU A 214 6.97 6.30 31.85
CA GLU A 214 6.06 6.77 32.87
C GLU A 214 4.69 7.17 32.27
N ASP A 215 3.66 7.19 33.12
CA ASP A 215 2.30 7.67 32.82
C ASP A 215 1.60 6.99 31.63
N LEU A 216 1.81 5.68 31.44
CA LEU A 216 1.27 4.91 30.30
C LEU A 216 -0.24 5.11 30.09
N GLU A 217 -1.04 5.15 31.15
CA GLU A 217 -2.49 5.39 31.10
C GLU A 217 -2.81 6.76 30.50
N ASP A 218 -2.09 7.82 30.89
CA ASP A 218 -2.25 9.17 30.34
C ASP A 218 -1.80 9.25 28.87
N ILE A 219 -0.77 8.47 28.48
CA ILE A 219 -0.33 8.36 27.08
C ILE A 219 -1.45 7.76 26.22
N GLU A 220 -2.03 6.66 26.70
CA GLU A 220 -3.12 5.96 26.04
C GLU A 220 -4.33 6.87 25.87
N GLU A 221 -4.77 7.53 26.95
CA GLU A 221 -5.91 8.45 26.91
C GLU A 221 -5.66 9.63 25.95
N SER A 222 -4.47 10.23 26.00
CA SER A 222 -4.10 11.35 25.11
C SER A 222 -4.10 10.96 23.63
N LEU A 223 -3.61 9.75 23.31
CA LEU A 223 -3.57 9.25 21.92
C LEU A 223 -4.95 8.86 21.41
N LEU A 224 -5.76 8.19 22.24
CA LEU A 224 -7.15 7.86 21.91
C LEU A 224 -7.96 9.13 21.64
N GLN A 225 -7.76 10.17 22.46
CA GLN A 225 -8.40 11.46 22.27
C GLN A 225 -7.93 12.16 20.98
N ALA A 226 -6.63 12.07 20.65
CA ALA A 226 -6.09 12.58 19.39
C ALA A 226 -6.63 11.84 18.15
N CYS A 227 -6.87 10.52 18.26
CA CYS A 227 -7.49 9.74 17.19
C CYS A 227 -8.97 10.13 16.97
N ARG A 228 -9.66 10.57 18.03
CA ARG A 228 -11.05 11.01 17.99
C ARG A 228 -11.23 12.46 17.50
N ASP A 229 -10.16 13.25 17.43
CA ASP A 229 -10.21 14.65 16.98
C ASP A 229 -9.76 14.78 15.51
N PRO A 230 -10.70 14.94 14.54
CA PRO A 230 -10.36 15.10 13.13
C PRO A 230 -9.54 16.37 12.81
N LYS A 231 -9.47 17.35 13.73
CA LYS A 231 -8.66 18.57 13.57
C LYS A 231 -7.30 18.51 14.28
N GLY A 232 -7.07 17.49 15.10
CA GLY A 232 -5.83 17.28 15.89
C GLY A 232 -4.74 16.47 15.16
N SER A 233 -5.00 16.06 13.91
CA SER A 233 -4.07 15.22 13.14
C SER A 233 -2.69 15.88 13.01
N PHE A 234 -1.66 15.20 13.50
CA PHE A 234 -0.26 15.62 13.33
C PHE A 234 0.04 15.86 11.83
N PRO A 235 0.75 16.94 11.45
CA PRO A 235 1.08 17.21 10.06
C PRO A 235 1.86 16.05 9.44
N GLY A 236 1.38 15.51 8.31
CA GLY A 236 1.99 14.39 7.59
C GLY A 236 1.24 13.06 7.67
N LEU A 237 0.15 12.99 8.45
CA LEU A 237 -0.73 11.83 8.53
C LEU A 237 -1.93 11.99 7.59
N TRP A 238 -1.94 11.24 6.50
CA TRP A 238 -3.19 10.95 5.80
C TRP A 238 -3.82 9.72 6.47
N SER A 239 -5.06 9.87 6.97
CA SER A 239 -5.95 8.77 7.43
C SER A 239 -5.58 8.05 8.74
N VAL A 240 -5.53 8.74 9.89
CA VAL A 240 -5.95 8.10 11.17
C VAL A 240 -7.47 8.17 11.34
N SER A 241 -8.17 8.90 10.47
CA SER A 241 -9.64 8.88 10.33
C SER A 241 -10.23 7.54 9.83
N SER A 242 -9.43 6.47 9.82
CA SER A 242 -9.85 5.10 9.49
C SER A 242 -9.66 4.13 10.67
N LEU A 243 -9.15 4.61 11.81
CA LEU A 243 -9.05 3.84 13.05
C LEU A 243 -10.23 4.21 13.95
N ASP A 244 -11.44 3.89 13.51
CA ASP A 244 -12.67 4.20 14.27
C ASP A 244 -13.11 3.01 15.14
N ASN A 245 -12.34 1.92 15.17
CA ASN A 245 -12.65 0.71 15.92
C ASN A 245 -11.71 0.53 17.14
N GLU A 246 -12.31 0.26 18.30
CA GLU A 246 -11.63 0.03 19.57
C GLU A 246 -10.63 -1.13 19.50
N ASP A 247 -10.90 -2.16 18.70
CA ASP A 247 -10.00 -3.30 18.53
C ASP A 247 -8.62 -2.89 17.97
N ASP A 248 -8.59 -1.87 17.12
CA ASP A 248 -7.36 -1.44 16.45
C ASP A 248 -6.53 -0.52 17.31
N HIS A 249 -7.20 0.31 18.11
CA HIS A 249 -6.55 1.07 19.17
C HIS A 249 -5.91 0.12 20.16
N LYS A 250 -6.65 -0.90 20.59
CA LYS A 250 -6.12 -1.94 21.48
C LYS A 250 -4.94 -2.66 20.83
N ALA A 251 -5.05 -3.07 19.57
CA ALA A 251 -3.95 -3.73 18.86
C ALA A 251 -2.71 -2.85 18.72
N ALA A 252 -2.87 -1.53 18.55
CA ALA A 252 -1.76 -0.59 18.50
C ALA A 252 -1.11 -0.42 19.86
N ILE A 253 -1.90 -0.32 20.93
CA ILE A 253 -1.45 -0.24 22.32
C ILE A 253 -0.65 -1.49 22.69
N ASP A 254 -1.24 -2.67 22.50
CA ASP A 254 -0.60 -3.95 22.81
C ASP A 254 0.74 -4.08 22.06
N ARG A 255 0.78 -3.69 20.79
CA ARG A 255 2.00 -3.74 19.98
C ARG A 255 3.06 -2.75 20.47
N ALA A 256 2.69 -1.53 20.83
CA ALA A 256 3.61 -0.52 21.35
C ALA A 256 4.20 -0.95 22.69
N GLN A 257 3.37 -1.42 23.62
CA GLN A 257 3.79 -1.92 24.92
C GLN A 257 4.71 -3.15 24.76
N ALA A 258 4.38 -4.08 23.86
CA ALA A 258 5.21 -5.26 23.62
C ALA A 258 6.57 -4.89 23.01
N ALA A 259 6.61 -3.93 22.07
CA ALA A 259 7.85 -3.40 21.53
C ALA A 259 8.69 -2.68 22.60
N TRP A 260 8.05 -1.94 23.51
CA TRP A 260 8.72 -1.32 24.66
C TRP A 260 9.30 -2.35 25.64
N GLY A 261 8.59 -3.46 25.86
CA GLY A 261 9.03 -4.56 26.71
C GLY A 261 10.33 -5.22 26.22
N VAL A 262 10.52 -5.32 24.90
CA VAL A 262 11.74 -5.90 24.29
C VAL A 262 12.79 -4.86 23.89
N ARG A 263 12.62 -3.59 24.27
CA ARG A 263 13.45 -2.48 23.77
C ARG A 263 14.94 -2.64 24.08
N GLU A 264 15.28 -3.14 25.26
CA GLU A 264 16.68 -3.29 25.69
C GLU A 264 17.41 -4.36 24.89
N GLU A 265 16.71 -5.46 24.57
CA GLU A 265 17.23 -6.49 23.69
C GLU A 265 17.41 -5.99 22.26
N ALA A 266 16.38 -5.32 21.72
CA ALA A 266 16.43 -4.74 20.38
C ALA A 266 17.57 -3.73 20.25
N ASP A 267 17.74 -2.84 21.24
CA ASP A 267 18.79 -1.84 21.28
C ASP A 267 20.19 -2.45 21.37
N ARG A 268 20.34 -3.48 22.20
CA ARG A 268 21.61 -4.22 22.33
C ARG A 268 22.00 -4.84 20.99
N ILE A 269 21.06 -5.51 20.31
CA ILE A 269 21.32 -6.15 19.01
C ILE A 269 21.60 -5.10 17.94
N ALA A 270 20.81 -4.03 17.87
CA ALA A 270 21.02 -2.94 16.92
C ALA A 270 22.42 -2.32 17.08
N SER A 271 22.83 -2.07 18.33
CA SER A 271 24.14 -1.50 18.65
C SER A 271 25.29 -2.45 18.34
N GLN A 272 25.10 -3.77 18.47
CA GLN A 272 26.10 -4.77 18.05
C GLN A 272 26.27 -4.81 16.53
N LEU A 273 25.18 -4.66 15.78
CA LEU A 273 25.19 -4.67 14.32
C LEU A 273 25.67 -3.34 13.72
N ALA A 274 25.48 -2.23 14.42
CA ALA A 274 25.89 -0.89 14.01
C ALA A 274 26.67 -0.18 15.14
N PRO A 275 27.91 -0.61 15.44
CA PRO A 275 28.70 -0.08 16.55
C PRO A 275 29.06 1.41 16.39
N GLU A 276 29.15 1.90 15.15
CA GLU A 276 29.36 3.32 14.85
C GLU A 276 28.13 4.19 15.15
N TRP A 277 26.95 3.57 15.26
CA TRP A 277 25.67 4.25 15.47
C TRP A 277 24.81 3.56 16.55
N PRO A 278 25.29 3.52 17.80
CA PRO A 278 24.59 2.87 18.91
C PRO A 278 23.22 3.51 19.18
N SER A 279 22.33 2.78 19.86
CA SER A 279 20.94 3.20 20.10
C SER A 279 20.80 4.60 20.71
N ASN A 280 21.72 5.04 21.56
CA ASN A 280 21.71 6.38 22.15
C ASN A 280 22.06 7.53 21.16
N ARG A 281 22.58 7.21 19.97
CA ARG A 281 22.86 8.18 18.89
C ARG A 281 21.81 8.16 17.77
N GLN A 282 20.87 7.23 17.83
CA GLN A 282 19.81 7.11 16.84
C GLN A 282 18.71 8.15 17.12
N PRO A 283 18.10 8.75 16.09
CA PRO A 283 16.84 9.47 16.25
C PRO A 283 15.79 8.56 16.91
N ALA A 284 14.95 9.12 17.79
CA ALA A 284 13.92 8.36 18.50
C ALA A 284 13.00 7.59 17.55
N ILE A 285 12.61 8.20 16.43
CA ILE A 285 11.80 7.56 15.39
C ILE A 285 12.51 6.33 14.81
N ASP A 286 13.76 6.46 14.37
CA ASP A 286 14.51 5.36 13.76
C ASP A 286 14.71 4.21 14.74
N ARG A 287 15.05 4.53 15.99
CA ARG A 287 15.22 3.54 17.07
C ARG A 287 13.91 2.81 17.38
N ASN A 288 12.79 3.53 17.44
CA ASN A 288 11.48 2.94 17.71
C ASN A 288 10.97 2.09 16.55
N ILE A 289 11.27 2.45 15.29
CA ILE A 289 11.01 1.59 14.13
C ILE A 289 11.78 0.27 14.24
N ILE A 290 13.05 0.32 14.64
CA ILE A 290 13.87 -0.89 14.83
C ILE A 290 13.30 -1.76 15.94
N ARG A 291 12.94 -1.19 17.10
CA ARG A 291 12.33 -1.91 18.23
C ARG A 291 11.01 -2.57 17.84
N LEU A 292 10.14 -1.83 17.16
CA LEU A 292 8.86 -2.33 16.68
C LEU A 292 9.04 -3.51 15.71
N CYS A 293 9.94 -3.38 14.74
CA CYS A 293 10.25 -4.45 13.79
C CYS A 293 10.86 -5.66 14.49
N TRP A 294 11.76 -5.46 15.46
CA TRP A 294 12.37 -6.54 16.24
C TRP A 294 11.30 -7.36 16.97
N HIS A 295 10.36 -6.69 17.65
CA HIS A 295 9.24 -7.36 18.27
C HIS A 295 8.41 -8.16 17.25
N GLU A 296 8.02 -7.53 16.14
CA GLU A 296 7.17 -8.18 15.13
C GLU A 296 7.83 -9.44 14.53
N MET A 297 9.14 -9.41 14.25
CA MET A 297 9.89 -10.57 13.74
C MET A 297 9.90 -11.76 14.70
N ASN A 298 9.84 -11.51 16.01
CA ASN A 298 9.91 -12.54 17.05
C ASN A 298 8.54 -12.94 17.62
N SER A 299 7.49 -12.16 17.35
CA SER A 299 6.13 -12.39 17.88
C SER A 299 5.37 -13.54 17.22
N GLY A 300 5.77 -13.96 16.01
CA GLY A 300 5.01 -14.89 15.18
C GLY A 300 3.73 -14.31 14.55
N ALA A 301 3.39 -13.04 14.82
CA ALA A 301 2.18 -12.40 14.28
C ALA A 301 2.25 -12.11 12.77
N ILE A 302 3.47 -11.89 12.24
CA ILE A 302 3.74 -11.69 10.81
C ILE A 302 5.06 -12.36 10.44
N SER A 303 5.29 -12.59 9.14
CA SER A 303 6.58 -13.12 8.70
C SER A 303 7.70 -12.09 8.93
N PRO A 304 8.92 -12.51 9.30
CA PRO A 304 10.03 -11.57 9.55
C PRO A 304 10.34 -10.66 8.36
N LYS A 305 10.25 -11.18 7.13
CA LYS A 305 10.42 -10.38 5.91
C LYS A 305 9.34 -9.30 5.74
N ALA A 306 8.08 -9.61 6.09
CA ALA A 306 7.01 -8.63 6.04
C ALA A 306 7.19 -7.52 7.09
N ALA A 307 7.66 -7.85 8.30
CA ALA A 307 7.99 -6.88 9.33
C ALA A 307 9.02 -5.84 8.83
N VAL A 308 10.11 -6.32 8.21
CA VAL A 308 11.16 -5.45 7.65
C VAL A 308 10.62 -4.53 6.55
N ASN A 309 9.83 -5.08 5.61
CA ASN A 309 9.24 -4.28 4.53
C ASN A 309 8.36 -3.14 5.05
N GLU A 310 7.52 -3.42 6.05
CA GLU A 310 6.64 -2.41 6.65
C GLU A 310 7.44 -1.37 7.48
N ALA A 311 8.49 -1.79 8.18
CA ALA A 311 9.39 -0.89 8.90
C ALA A 311 10.13 0.09 7.97
N ILE A 312 10.54 -0.35 6.78
CA ILE A 312 11.17 0.52 5.76
C ILE A 312 10.19 1.57 5.25
N ILE A 313 8.91 1.21 5.09
CA ILE A 313 7.87 2.18 4.69
C ILE A 313 7.71 3.26 5.76
N LEU A 314 7.70 2.88 7.05
CA LEU A 314 7.67 3.84 8.16
C LEU A 314 8.90 4.75 8.17
N ALA A 315 10.09 4.19 7.96
CA ALA A 315 11.34 4.96 7.94
C ALA A 315 11.40 5.97 6.79
N LYS A 316 10.83 5.64 5.63
CA LYS A 316 10.69 6.58 4.50
C LYS A 316 9.68 7.69 4.76
N SER A 317 8.69 7.42 5.61
CA SER A 317 7.58 8.35 5.88
C SER A 317 7.89 9.34 7.01
N PHE A 318 8.67 8.92 8.02
CA PHE A 318 8.91 9.71 9.24
C PHE A 318 10.39 10.00 9.52
N GLY A 319 11.30 9.37 8.78
CA GLY A 319 12.74 9.57 8.95
C GLY A 319 13.29 10.77 8.18
N THR A 320 14.60 10.98 8.31
CA THR A 320 15.38 11.90 7.47
C THR A 320 15.79 11.22 6.16
N ASP A 321 16.35 11.97 5.20
CA ASP A 321 16.84 11.43 3.91
C ASP A 321 17.79 10.21 4.06
N ARG A 322 18.46 10.08 5.21
CA ARG A 322 19.39 8.97 5.51
C ARG A 322 18.77 7.84 6.36
N SER A 323 17.62 8.06 6.97
CA SER A 323 17.01 7.14 7.94
C SER A 323 16.60 5.82 7.29
N ALA A 324 15.97 5.85 6.11
CA ALA A 324 15.50 4.63 5.43
C ALA A 324 16.65 3.67 5.09
N ALA A 325 17.77 4.19 4.58
CA ALA A 325 18.95 3.38 4.25
C ALA A 325 19.61 2.78 5.50
N PHE A 326 19.72 3.58 6.58
CA PHE A 326 20.25 3.12 7.86
C PHE A 326 19.38 2.01 8.46
N VAL A 327 18.08 2.26 8.61
CA VAL A 327 17.12 1.30 9.15
C VAL A 327 17.13 0.00 8.35
N ASN A 328 17.10 0.08 7.01
CA ASN A 328 17.21 -1.10 6.15
C ASN A 328 18.49 -1.91 6.43
N GLY A 329 19.65 -1.23 6.52
CA GLY A 329 20.92 -1.90 6.76
C GLY A 329 21.04 -2.58 8.13
N VAL A 330 20.36 -2.07 9.16
CA VAL A 330 20.29 -2.73 10.48
C VAL A 330 19.32 -3.91 10.44
N LEU A 331 18.11 -3.68 9.91
CA LEU A 331 17.04 -4.69 9.89
C LEU A 331 17.37 -5.90 8.99
N ASP A 332 18.05 -5.70 7.85
CA ASP A 332 18.49 -6.81 7.00
C ASP A 332 19.44 -7.78 7.73
N ARG A 333 20.26 -7.24 8.66
CA ARG A 333 21.17 -8.07 9.47
C ARG A 333 20.44 -8.76 10.62
N MET A 334 19.51 -8.06 11.27
CA MET A 334 18.61 -8.68 12.27
C MET A 334 17.78 -9.81 11.66
N LEU A 335 17.22 -9.58 10.47
CA LEU A 335 16.43 -10.58 9.74
C LEU A 335 17.24 -11.85 9.47
N LYS A 336 18.50 -11.70 9.04
CA LYS A 336 19.40 -12.85 8.87
C LYS A 336 19.55 -13.63 10.18
N MET A 337 19.77 -12.96 11.31
CA MET A 337 19.89 -13.63 12.62
C MET A 337 18.63 -14.43 12.97
N VAL A 338 17.43 -13.85 12.77
CA VAL A 338 16.16 -14.52 13.07
C VAL A 338 15.94 -15.74 12.18
N LEU A 339 16.25 -15.63 10.87
CA LEU A 339 16.10 -16.75 9.94
C LEU A 339 17.09 -17.88 10.24
N THR A 340 18.35 -17.58 10.54
CA THR A 340 19.34 -18.61 10.89
C THR A 340 18.98 -19.33 12.19
N ALA A 341 18.42 -18.62 13.18
CA ALA A 341 17.96 -19.22 14.43
C ALA A 341 16.74 -20.14 14.23
N ALA A 342 15.85 -19.80 13.30
CA ALA A 342 14.72 -20.65 12.92
C ALA A 342 15.19 -21.93 12.22
N ASP A 343 16.16 -21.83 11.31
CA ASP A 343 16.74 -22.98 10.59
C ASP A 343 17.45 -23.95 11.55
N THR A 344 18.04 -23.46 12.65
CA THR A 344 18.67 -24.34 13.66
C THR A 344 17.68 -25.06 14.57
N ASN A 345 16.46 -24.53 14.73
CA ASN A 345 15.41 -25.16 15.54
C ASN A 345 14.62 -26.25 14.78
N ASP A 346 14.76 -26.33 13.46
CA ASP A 346 14.07 -27.31 12.60
C ASP A 346 14.88 -28.62 12.38
N ILE A 347 16.10 -28.73 12.94
CA ILE A 347 17.00 -29.89 12.79
C ILE A 347 16.82 -30.90 13.95
N GLY A 348 15.67 -30.94 14.62
CA GLY A 348 15.61 -31.56 15.95
C GLY A 348 14.29 -32.20 16.37
N THR A 349 13.62 -32.99 15.54
CA THR A 349 12.78 -34.12 15.99
C THR A 349 12.49 -35.09 14.83
N ASP A 350 13.48 -35.89 14.43
CA ASP A 350 13.15 -37.18 13.82
C ASP A 350 12.84 -38.18 14.95
N PRO A 351 11.69 -38.86 14.95
CA PRO A 351 11.44 -39.92 15.92
C PRO A 351 12.46 -41.06 15.70
N PRO A 352 12.91 -41.73 16.77
CA PRO A 352 13.88 -42.81 16.64
C PRO A 352 13.33 -43.89 15.71
N ALA A 353 14.12 -44.24 14.69
CA ALA A 353 13.78 -45.31 13.75
C ALA A 353 13.58 -46.62 14.51
N ASP A 354 12.44 -47.27 14.28
CA ASP A 354 12.15 -48.61 14.78
C ASP A 354 13.23 -49.60 14.30
N PRO A 355 13.76 -50.47 15.17
CA PRO A 355 14.72 -51.49 14.76
C PRO A 355 14.05 -52.51 13.82
N ALA A 356 14.71 -52.76 12.69
CA ALA A 356 14.23 -53.68 11.65
C ALA A 356 14.02 -55.11 12.18
N PRO A 357 13.03 -55.87 11.66
CA PRO A 357 12.75 -57.22 12.12
C PRO A 357 13.86 -58.19 11.65
N GLU A 358 14.36 -58.98 12.60
CA GLU A 358 15.26 -60.11 12.34
C GLU A 358 14.57 -61.15 11.44
N THR A 359 15.06 -61.30 10.21
CA THR A 359 14.68 -62.45 9.37
C THR A 359 15.44 -63.68 9.84
N GLY A 360 14.82 -64.43 10.75
CA GLY A 360 15.22 -65.79 11.10
C GLY A 360 14.87 -66.78 9.99
N ASN A 361 15.84 -67.65 9.67
CA ASN A 361 15.77 -68.80 8.77
C ASN A 361 14.51 -69.66 8.93
N SER A 362 13.95 -70.10 7.80
CA SER A 362 13.61 -71.52 7.51
C SER A 362 13.40 -71.72 6.01
#